data_AF-A0A9D2BEL9-F1
#
_entry.id   AF-A0A9D2BEL9-F1
#
_cell.length_a   1.000
_cell.length_b   1.000
_cell.length_c   1.000
_cell.angle_alpha   90.00
_cell.angle_beta   90.00
_cell.angle_gamma   90.00
#
_symmetry.space_group_name_H-M   'P 1'
#
loop_
_entity.id
_entity.type
_entity.pdbx_description
1 polymer ?
#
loop_
_entity_poly.entity_id
_entity_poly.type
_entity_poly.pdbx_seq_one_letter_code
_entity_poly.pdbx_strand_id
1 'polypeptide(L)'
;MKKRLTAIFLCLCMLLTLLPATAFAAGTQASGDSPITVGGIELDGSAETPAYATTDTEGTVITDGASETNYNVKWDGETLTLRDAVIVTESKNSAAIERQAPFILKLEGRNTVNNTVDVGIMAICNPADDASGNIAPDTLDALTICGDGSLDVTGYMAGIATGGNLIIKSGTVTAKVTGHSDNMSFGIGTLESGNIYIEGGKVTASGGGSSALSAGLFSMGYEYNGQALGGTIRITGGEVTAVGGEITETGGEESGPISLGSFGIRAIFGNTDNNEDITDISNGTISVSPVEGEAIEIQAGADADTAAAIPGSPFDSGDHDITDAVSDKVYFHSKAFTPVKEEPQVPAEKPSPEAPSTPQPATLTTGATYTAGGNTYRAASANTVVVKTVANKKTVKIPSTVTVNGVKAKVTAIDKNAFKKAKKKLTKVVIG
;
A
#
# COMPACT_ATOMS: atom_id res chain seq x y z
N MET A 1 -30.06 -25.19 -1.26
CA MET A 1 -28.63 -25.56 -1.33
C MET A 1 -27.85 -24.95 -0.15
N LYS A 2 -28.19 -25.30 1.11
CA LYS A 2 -27.67 -24.62 2.32
C LYS A 2 -26.45 -25.30 2.98
N LYS A 3 -25.95 -26.41 2.42
CA LYS A 3 -24.86 -27.21 3.02
C LYS A 3 -23.50 -27.04 2.34
N ARG A 4 -23.41 -26.18 1.31
CA ARG A 4 -22.21 -26.03 0.48
C ARG A 4 -21.38 -24.79 0.83
N LEU A 5 -21.97 -23.77 1.48
CA LEU A 5 -21.24 -22.57 1.91
C LEU A 5 -20.28 -22.87 3.06
N THR A 6 -20.79 -23.54 4.09
CA THR A 6 -19.98 -24.04 5.22
C THR A 6 -18.89 -24.99 4.74
N ALA A 7 -19.12 -25.77 3.68
CA ALA A 7 -18.13 -26.73 3.17
C ALA A 7 -16.94 -26.06 2.46
N ILE A 8 -17.11 -24.92 1.78
CA ILE A 8 -16.00 -24.22 1.10
C ILE A 8 -15.11 -23.50 2.12
N PHE A 9 -15.73 -22.83 3.11
CA PHE A 9 -15.00 -22.21 4.24
C PHE A 9 -14.33 -23.27 5.13
N LEU A 10 -15.02 -24.36 5.46
CA LEU A 10 -14.49 -25.46 6.25
C LEU A 10 -13.46 -26.30 5.49
N CYS A 11 -13.50 -26.40 4.15
CA CYS A 11 -12.47 -27.07 3.37
C CYS A 11 -11.14 -26.29 3.35
N LEU A 12 -11.18 -24.95 3.34
CA LEU A 12 -9.99 -24.13 3.55
C LEU A 12 -9.44 -24.35 4.97
N CYS A 13 -10.30 -24.32 5.99
CA CYS A 13 -9.92 -24.66 7.38
C CYS A 13 -9.45 -26.13 7.56
N MET A 14 -9.96 -27.09 6.78
CA MET A 14 -9.53 -28.49 6.83
C MET A 14 -8.19 -28.72 6.14
N LEU A 15 -7.88 -27.97 5.08
CA LEU A 15 -6.53 -27.93 4.50
C LEU A 15 -5.51 -27.34 5.48
N LEU A 16 -5.95 -26.40 6.33
CA LEU A 16 -5.14 -25.75 7.38
C LEU A 16 -4.94 -26.60 8.66
N THR A 17 -5.81 -27.59 8.93
CA THR A 17 -5.73 -28.45 10.13
C THR A 17 -5.11 -29.84 9.86
N LEU A 18 -4.66 -30.10 8.64
CA LEU A 18 -3.93 -31.32 8.25
C LEU A 18 -2.44 -31.32 8.65
N LEU A 19 -2.00 -30.32 9.42
CA LEU A 19 -0.70 -30.36 10.09
C LEU A 19 -0.62 -31.59 11.01
N PRO A 20 0.53 -32.27 11.12
CA PRO A 20 0.68 -33.37 12.07
C PRO A 20 0.42 -32.84 13.48
N ALA A 21 -0.69 -33.29 14.09
CA ALA A 21 -1.01 -33.05 15.48
C ALA A 21 0.07 -33.70 16.36
N THR A 22 1.15 -32.98 16.64
CA THR A 22 1.92 -33.21 17.86
C THR A 22 1.03 -32.73 19.00
N ALA A 23 0.46 -33.69 19.71
CA ALA A 23 -0.51 -33.51 20.77
C ALA A 23 -0.12 -32.41 21.77
N PHE A 24 -0.78 -31.26 21.68
CA PHE A 24 -0.77 -30.26 22.75
C PHE A 24 -1.86 -30.63 23.75
N ALA A 25 -1.45 -30.85 25.00
CA ALA A 25 -2.37 -30.99 26.12
C ALA A 25 -3.18 -29.70 26.29
N ALA A 26 -4.48 -29.85 26.52
CA ALA A 26 -5.40 -28.76 26.83
C ALA A 26 -5.03 -28.09 28.16
N GLY A 27 -4.12 -27.11 28.10
CA GLY A 27 -3.95 -26.07 29.07
C GLY A 27 -4.36 -24.75 28.41
N THR A 28 -5.08 -23.91 29.14
CA THR A 28 -5.49 -22.57 28.72
C THR A 28 -4.27 -21.81 28.16
N GLN A 29 -4.21 -21.67 26.84
CA GLN A 29 -3.11 -21.02 26.11
C GLN A 29 -3.06 -19.56 26.53
N ALA A 30 -1.97 -19.14 27.17
CA ALA A 30 -1.62 -17.73 27.21
C ALA A 30 -1.24 -17.32 25.79
N SER A 31 -1.76 -16.19 25.30
CA SER A 31 -1.54 -15.67 23.94
C SER A 31 -0.06 -15.42 23.56
N GLY A 32 0.89 -15.62 24.48
CA GLY A 32 2.33 -15.47 24.27
C GLY A 32 3.09 -16.75 23.91
N ASP A 33 2.53 -17.94 24.11
CA ASP A 33 3.29 -19.21 24.04
C ASP A 33 3.33 -19.86 22.64
N SER A 34 2.75 -19.20 21.63
CA SER A 34 2.78 -19.73 20.26
C SER A 34 4.15 -19.48 19.60
N PRO A 35 4.85 -20.54 19.16
CA PRO A 35 6.17 -20.42 18.55
C PRO A 35 6.10 -19.67 17.22
N ILE A 36 7.19 -18.99 16.86
CA ILE A 36 7.37 -18.43 15.52
C ILE A 36 8.19 -19.40 14.69
N THR A 37 7.73 -19.72 13.49
CA THR A 37 8.46 -20.54 12.52
C THR A 37 8.98 -19.64 11.40
N VAL A 38 10.28 -19.75 11.08
CA VAL A 38 10.94 -18.99 10.01
C VAL A 38 11.77 -19.95 9.17
N GLY A 39 11.48 -20.04 7.87
CA GLY A 39 12.15 -20.99 6.96
C GLY A 39 11.99 -22.45 7.39
N GLY A 40 10.92 -22.77 8.11
CA GLY A 40 10.68 -24.11 8.67
C GLY A 40 11.39 -24.42 9.98
N ILE A 41 12.06 -23.44 10.61
CA ILE A 41 12.69 -23.57 11.92
C ILE A 41 11.87 -22.78 12.95
N GLU A 42 11.47 -23.44 14.04
CA GLU A 42 10.93 -22.75 15.22
C GLU A 42 12.03 -21.98 15.94
N LEU A 43 11.80 -20.70 16.23
CA LEU A 43 12.71 -19.85 16.99
C LEU A 43 12.17 -19.66 18.42
N ASP A 44 12.89 -20.20 19.39
CA ASP A 44 12.61 -20.02 20.82
C ASP A 44 13.42 -18.84 21.36
N GLY A 45 12.81 -17.65 21.34
CA GLY A 45 13.44 -16.39 21.72
C GLY A 45 12.56 -15.61 22.68
N SER A 46 13.20 -14.84 23.56
CA SER A 46 12.56 -13.96 24.53
C SER A 46 13.28 -12.61 24.61
N ALA A 47 12.70 -11.64 25.34
CA ALA A 47 13.31 -10.32 25.50
C ALA A 47 14.69 -10.40 26.17
N GLU A 48 14.86 -11.32 27.13
CA GLU A 48 16.11 -11.53 27.86
C GLU A 48 17.09 -12.43 27.10
N THR A 49 16.57 -13.35 26.29
CA THR A 49 17.36 -14.30 25.50
C THR A 49 16.84 -14.38 24.06
N PRO A 50 17.16 -13.39 23.19
CA PRO A 50 16.71 -13.43 21.82
C PRO A 50 17.30 -14.61 21.05
N ALA A 51 16.50 -15.22 20.19
CA ALA A 51 16.95 -16.19 19.20
C ALA A 51 17.50 -15.47 17.98
N TYR A 52 18.60 -15.98 17.44
CA TYR A 52 19.25 -15.46 16.25
C TYR A 52 19.37 -16.54 15.18
N ALA A 53 19.24 -16.13 13.93
CA ALA A 53 19.60 -16.95 12.77
C ALA A 53 20.23 -16.08 11.68
N THR A 54 21.00 -16.73 10.81
CA THR A 54 21.52 -16.17 9.56
C THR A 54 20.81 -16.81 8.38
N THR A 55 20.94 -16.19 7.21
CA THR A 55 20.44 -16.74 5.96
C THR A 55 21.57 -16.88 4.95
N ASP A 56 21.68 -18.02 4.29
CA ASP A 56 22.63 -18.20 3.21
C ASP A 56 22.11 -17.64 1.87
N THR A 57 22.89 -17.81 0.80
CA THR A 57 22.53 -17.32 -0.54
C THR A 57 21.39 -18.10 -1.20
N GLU A 58 21.08 -19.30 -0.71
CA GLU A 58 19.97 -20.14 -1.19
C GLU A 58 18.67 -19.84 -0.42
N GLY A 59 18.77 -19.10 0.68
CA GLY A 59 17.65 -18.70 1.51
C GLY A 59 17.37 -19.65 2.68
N THR A 60 18.33 -20.50 3.02
CA THR A 60 18.24 -21.41 4.17
C THR A 60 18.43 -20.63 5.47
N VAL A 61 17.56 -20.86 6.44
CA VAL A 61 17.67 -20.28 7.79
C VAL A 61 18.59 -21.16 8.64
N ILE A 62 19.64 -20.56 9.21
CA ILE A 62 20.70 -21.26 9.96
C ILE A 62 20.86 -20.62 11.34
N THR A 63 20.56 -21.38 12.39
CA THR A 63 20.70 -20.94 13.79
C THR A 63 22.12 -21.15 14.34
N ASP A 64 22.86 -22.12 13.81
CA ASP A 64 24.22 -22.43 14.25
C ASP A 64 25.18 -21.25 14.01
N GLY A 65 25.78 -20.76 15.10
CA GLY A 65 26.75 -19.66 15.06
C GLY A 65 26.14 -18.27 14.83
N ALA A 66 24.81 -18.16 14.80
CA ALA A 66 24.12 -16.89 14.76
C ALA A 66 24.14 -16.19 16.13
N SER A 67 24.26 -14.87 16.12
CA SER A 67 24.39 -14.03 17.31
C SER A 67 23.93 -12.60 17.03
N GLU A 68 23.89 -11.77 18.06
CA GLU A 68 23.59 -10.33 17.96
C GLU A 68 24.47 -9.57 16.94
N THR A 69 25.68 -10.05 16.67
CA THR A 69 26.65 -9.34 15.82
C THR A 69 26.60 -9.72 14.34
N ASN A 70 25.91 -10.80 13.98
CA ASN A 70 25.93 -11.37 12.63
C ASN A 70 24.58 -11.91 12.13
N TYR A 71 23.47 -11.61 12.82
CA TYR A 71 22.16 -12.14 12.43
C TYR A 71 21.60 -11.51 11.14
N ASN A 72 20.76 -12.30 10.48
CA ASN A 72 19.78 -11.82 9.50
C ASN A 72 18.35 -11.89 10.04
N VAL A 73 18.10 -12.81 10.97
CA VAL A 73 16.81 -13.01 11.63
C VAL A 73 17.02 -12.94 13.14
N LYS A 74 16.25 -12.11 13.83
CA LYS A 74 16.23 -12.04 15.29
C LYS A 74 14.79 -12.14 15.78
N TRP A 75 14.54 -13.03 16.72
CA TRP A 75 13.27 -13.13 17.44
C TRP A 75 13.49 -12.90 18.94
N ASP A 76 12.83 -11.89 19.50
CA ASP A 76 12.92 -11.53 20.92
C ASP A 76 11.64 -11.83 21.71
N GLY A 77 10.78 -12.72 21.19
CA GLY A 77 9.52 -13.09 21.84
C GLY A 77 8.33 -12.20 21.46
N GLU A 78 8.57 -11.03 20.86
CA GLU A 78 7.51 -10.11 20.41
C GLU A 78 7.77 -9.59 19.00
N THR A 79 9.03 -9.25 18.69
CA THR A 79 9.46 -8.67 17.41
C THR A 79 10.35 -9.63 16.64
N LEU A 80 9.91 -9.98 15.44
CA LEU A 80 10.73 -10.61 14.41
C LEU A 80 11.43 -9.50 13.62
N THR A 81 12.74 -9.34 13.82
CA THR A 81 13.56 -8.41 13.04
C THR A 81 14.21 -9.16 11.89
N LEU A 82 13.99 -8.69 10.66
CA LEU A 82 14.69 -9.14 9.47
C LEU A 82 15.71 -8.07 9.03
N ARG A 83 16.95 -8.50 8.82
CA ARG A 83 18.07 -7.66 8.38
C ARG A 83 18.81 -8.34 7.24
N ASP A 84 18.63 -7.81 6.03
CA ASP A 84 19.23 -8.37 4.81
C ASP A 84 18.97 -9.89 4.67
N ALA A 85 17.80 -10.34 5.11
CA ALA A 85 17.44 -11.75 5.18
C ALA A 85 16.94 -12.28 3.84
N VAL A 86 17.37 -13.50 3.48
CA VAL A 86 16.83 -14.26 2.35
C VAL A 86 16.22 -15.53 2.92
N ILE A 87 14.90 -15.68 2.82
CA ILE A 87 14.18 -16.85 3.38
C ILE A 87 13.44 -17.52 2.24
N VAL A 88 13.75 -18.81 2.03
CA VAL A 88 13.08 -19.65 1.04
C VAL A 88 12.55 -20.90 1.75
N THR A 89 11.27 -21.21 1.55
CA THR A 89 10.69 -22.50 1.94
C THR A 89 10.06 -23.17 0.72
N GLU A 90 10.34 -24.45 0.55
CA GLU A 90 9.79 -25.30 -0.53
C GLU A 90 8.95 -26.47 0.03
N SER A 91 8.69 -26.47 1.34
CA SER A 91 8.19 -27.63 2.10
C SER A 91 6.68 -27.60 2.38
N LYS A 92 6.16 -28.66 3.02
CA LYS A 92 4.76 -28.84 3.45
C LYS A 92 4.24 -27.79 4.46
N ASN A 93 5.04 -26.78 4.78
CA ASN A 93 4.65 -25.73 5.72
C ASN A 93 3.70 -24.76 5.01
N SER A 94 2.68 -24.33 5.74
CA SER A 94 1.66 -23.38 5.27
C SER A 94 2.25 -22.01 4.93
N ALA A 95 3.36 -21.61 5.57
CA ALA A 95 4.09 -20.37 5.24
C ALA A 95 5.61 -20.43 5.41
N ALA A 96 6.33 -19.45 4.82
CA ALA A 96 7.76 -19.25 5.08
C ALA A 96 8.03 -18.59 6.43
N ILE A 97 7.11 -17.72 6.87
CA ILE A 97 7.05 -17.18 8.22
C ILE A 97 5.65 -17.43 8.74
N GLU A 98 5.53 -18.09 9.89
CA GLU A 98 4.25 -18.45 10.50
C GLU A 98 4.27 -18.18 12.00
N ARG A 99 3.16 -17.61 12.51
CA ARG A 99 2.86 -17.59 13.94
C ARG A 99 1.36 -17.56 14.20
N GLN A 100 0.91 -18.30 15.22
CA GLN A 100 -0.47 -18.30 15.72
C GLN A 100 -0.66 -17.36 16.92
N ALA A 101 -0.06 -16.17 16.84
CA ALA A 101 -0.24 -15.09 17.82
C ALA A 101 0.29 -13.75 17.25
N PRO A 102 -0.16 -12.61 17.80
CA PRO A 102 0.29 -11.25 17.43
C PRO A 102 1.79 -11.03 17.45
N PHE A 103 2.41 -10.58 16.36
CA PHE A 103 3.82 -10.19 16.36
C PHE A 103 4.13 -8.95 15.52
N ILE A 104 5.28 -8.35 15.80
CA ILE A 104 5.84 -7.23 15.04
C ILE A 104 6.88 -7.78 14.07
N LEU A 105 6.74 -7.47 12.78
CA LEU A 105 7.76 -7.67 11.77
C LEU A 105 8.52 -6.36 11.52
N LYS A 106 9.74 -6.27 12.04
CA LYS A 106 10.61 -5.11 11.87
C LYS A 106 11.58 -5.34 10.71
N LEU A 107 11.58 -4.42 9.76
CA LEU A 107 12.38 -4.48 8.54
C LEU A 107 13.60 -3.58 8.64
N GLU A 108 14.77 -4.18 8.48
CA GLU A 108 16.06 -3.51 8.34
C GLU A 108 16.73 -4.02 7.05
N GLY A 109 17.40 -3.14 6.30
CA GLY A 109 18.05 -3.54 5.05
C GLY A 109 17.07 -4.07 3.99
N ARG A 110 17.51 -5.01 3.14
CA ARG A 110 16.67 -5.60 2.07
C ARG A 110 16.37 -7.07 2.33
N ASN A 111 15.10 -7.38 2.59
CA ASN A 111 14.67 -8.72 2.94
C ASN A 111 13.83 -9.35 1.81
N THR A 112 13.97 -10.66 1.63
CA THR A 112 13.16 -11.45 0.70
C THR A 112 12.62 -12.68 1.40
N VAL A 113 11.32 -12.95 1.23
CA VAL A 113 10.63 -14.13 1.76
C VAL A 113 9.91 -14.82 0.61
N ASN A 114 10.22 -16.08 0.35
CA ASN A 114 9.65 -16.83 -0.77
C ASN A 114 9.10 -18.17 -0.30
N ASN A 115 7.82 -18.40 -0.60
CA ASN A 115 7.18 -19.71 -0.51
C ASN A 115 6.52 -20.02 -1.86
N THR A 116 6.96 -21.07 -2.52
CA THR A 116 6.43 -21.46 -3.84
C THR A 116 5.30 -22.48 -3.77
N VAL A 117 4.91 -22.91 -2.57
CA VAL A 117 3.90 -23.95 -2.36
C VAL A 117 2.58 -23.37 -1.84
N ASP A 118 2.65 -22.38 -0.93
CA ASP A 118 1.46 -21.88 -0.25
C ASP A 118 1.51 -20.36 0.03
N VAL A 119 1.61 -19.93 1.29
CA VAL A 119 1.62 -18.52 1.69
C VAL A 119 3.04 -18.03 1.94
N GLY A 120 3.36 -16.79 1.57
CA GLY A 120 4.66 -16.19 1.93
C GLY A 120 4.79 -16.00 3.45
N ILE A 121 3.93 -15.16 4.03
CA ILE A 121 3.87 -14.89 5.48
C ILE A 121 2.46 -15.11 5.99
N MET A 122 2.33 -15.82 7.10
CA MET A 122 1.05 -16.08 7.76
C MET A 122 1.10 -15.68 9.24
N ALA A 123 0.14 -14.86 9.66
CA ALA A 123 -0.03 -14.47 11.07
C ALA A 123 -1.48 -14.67 11.48
N ILE A 124 -1.75 -15.57 12.42
CA ILE A 124 -3.11 -15.88 12.87
C ILE A 124 -3.23 -15.46 14.32
N CYS A 125 -4.15 -14.55 14.60
CA CYS A 125 -4.60 -14.21 15.94
C CYS A 125 -6.03 -14.74 16.07
N ASN A 126 -6.21 -15.73 16.94
CA ASN A 126 -7.53 -16.16 17.35
C ASN A 126 -7.93 -15.29 18.55
N PRO A 127 -8.82 -14.31 18.38
CA PRO A 127 -9.24 -13.50 19.51
C PRO A 127 -10.01 -14.38 20.50
N ALA A 128 -9.82 -14.11 21.79
CA ALA A 128 -10.56 -14.80 22.84
C ALA A 128 -11.89 -14.09 23.08
N ASP A 129 -12.95 -14.88 23.26
CA ASP A 129 -14.23 -14.36 23.74
C ASP A 129 -14.05 -13.76 25.15
N ASP A 130 -14.65 -12.59 25.37
CA ASP A 130 -14.83 -12.05 26.71
C ASP A 130 -15.89 -12.87 27.49
N ALA A 131 -16.09 -12.55 28.77
CA ALA A 131 -17.07 -13.25 29.60
C ALA A 131 -18.53 -13.14 29.09
N SER A 132 -18.79 -12.24 28.14
CA SER A 132 -20.08 -12.03 27.49
C SER A 132 -20.17 -12.69 26.11
N GLY A 133 -19.11 -13.35 25.64
CA GLY A 133 -19.04 -13.96 24.31
C GLY A 133 -18.64 -12.98 23.19
N ASN A 134 -18.22 -11.75 23.52
CA ASN A 134 -17.83 -10.76 22.52
C ASN A 134 -16.33 -10.77 22.30
N ILE A 135 -15.91 -10.43 21.08
CA ILE A 135 -14.51 -10.24 20.74
C ILE A 135 -14.10 -8.79 21.00
N ALA A 136 -13.08 -8.57 21.82
CA ALA A 136 -12.53 -7.23 22.02
C ALA A 136 -11.85 -6.74 20.70
N PRO A 137 -12.34 -5.66 20.03
CA PRO A 137 -11.85 -5.25 18.70
C PRO A 137 -10.35 -4.89 18.66
N ASP A 138 -9.79 -4.47 19.78
CA ASP A 138 -8.39 -4.10 20.00
C ASP A 138 -7.46 -5.32 20.19
N THR A 139 -8.01 -6.54 20.21
CA THR A 139 -7.22 -7.78 20.37
C THR A 139 -6.96 -8.51 19.05
N LEU A 140 -7.43 -7.99 17.91
CA LEU A 140 -7.29 -8.66 16.61
C LEU A 140 -5.95 -8.44 15.92
N ASP A 141 -5.03 -7.64 16.46
CA ASP A 141 -3.79 -7.29 15.76
C ASP A 141 -2.87 -8.51 15.58
N ALA A 142 -2.94 -9.16 14.42
CA ALA A 142 -2.17 -10.36 14.13
C ALA A 142 -0.74 -10.03 13.70
N LEU A 143 -0.59 -8.97 12.90
CA LEU A 143 0.70 -8.58 12.34
C LEU A 143 0.83 -7.07 12.25
N THR A 144 1.92 -6.54 12.82
CA THR A 144 2.36 -5.16 12.58
C THR A 144 3.67 -5.17 11.80
N ILE A 145 3.73 -4.47 10.66
CA ILE A 145 4.95 -4.30 9.87
C ILE A 145 5.49 -2.87 10.06
N CYS A 146 6.78 -2.74 10.36
CA CYS A 146 7.44 -1.45 10.52
C CYS A 146 8.93 -1.51 10.16
N GLY A 147 9.60 -0.36 10.18
CA GLY A 147 11.03 -0.23 9.91
C GLY A 147 11.30 0.59 8.66
N ASP A 148 12.58 0.84 8.39
CA ASP A 148 13.05 1.60 7.23
C ASP A 148 13.50 0.69 6.08
N GLY A 149 13.60 -0.62 6.32
CA GLY A 149 13.98 -1.62 5.34
C GLY A 149 12.89 -1.94 4.30
N SER A 150 13.24 -2.88 3.42
CA SER A 150 12.33 -3.44 2.43
C SER A 150 12.07 -4.92 2.65
N LEU A 151 10.91 -5.38 2.19
CA LEU A 151 10.46 -6.75 2.21
C LEU A 151 9.82 -7.08 0.87
N ASP A 152 10.42 -8.02 0.15
CA ASP A 152 9.80 -8.64 -1.03
C ASP A 152 9.30 -10.04 -0.64
N VAL A 153 7.98 -10.19 -0.53
CA VAL A 153 7.29 -11.45 -0.24
C VAL A 153 6.73 -12.05 -1.51
N THR A 154 6.99 -13.33 -1.72
CA THR A 154 6.37 -14.14 -2.77
C THR A 154 5.67 -15.34 -2.16
N GLY A 155 4.40 -15.53 -2.54
CA GLY A 155 3.62 -16.72 -2.22
C GLY A 155 3.06 -17.41 -3.48
N TYR A 156 2.50 -18.60 -3.29
CA TYR A 156 1.79 -19.34 -4.33
C TYR A 156 0.31 -18.94 -4.41
N MET A 157 -0.40 -18.86 -3.26
CA MET A 157 -1.79 -18.38 -3.23
C MET A 157 -1.92 -16.98 -2.65
N ALA A 158 -1.10 -16.66 -1.64
CA ALA A 158 -1.11 -15.37 -0.97
C ALA A 158 0.31 -14.92 -0.61
N GLY A 159 0.61 -13.63 -0.78
CA GLY A 159 1.89 -13.08 -0.34
C GLY A 159 1.93 -12.98 1.19
N ILE A 160 1.05 -12.15 1.76
CA ILE A 160 0.88 -11.99 3.21
C ILE A 160 -0.59 -12.29 3.55
N ALA A 161 -0.82 -13.24 4.45
CA ALA A 161 -2.16 -13.59 4.92
C ALA A 161 -2.26 -13.45 6.45
N THR A 162 -3.35 -12.85 6.93
CA THR A 162 -3.62 -12.75 8.37
C THR A 162 -4.99 -13.31 8.76
N GLY A 163 -5.07 -13.98 9.91
CA GLY A 163 -6.33 -14.15 10.65
C GLY A 163 -6.36 -13.10 11.74
N GLY A 164 -7.03 -11.96 11.52
CA GLY A 164 -6.89 -10.76 12.35
C GLY A 164 -6.40 -9.54 11.57
N ASN A 165 -6.27 -8.41 12.26
CA ASN A 165 -5.84 -7.16 11.68
C ASN A 165 -4.37 -7.22 11.24
N LEU A 166 -4.10 -6.59 10.11
CA LEU A 166 -2.76 -6.26 9.62
C LEU A 166 -2.56 -4.75 9.68
N ILE A 167 -1.46 -4.32 10.29
CA ILE A 167 -1.08 -2.90 10.36
C ILE A 167 0.28 -2.72 9.69
N ILE A 168 0.35 -1.89 8.65
CA ILE A 168 1.61 -1.49 8.00
C ILE A 168 1.89 -0.04 8.37
N LYS A 169 2.88 0.15 9.26
CA LYS A 169 3.27 1.48 9.76
C LYS A 169 4.28 2.19 8.87
N SER A 170 5.20 1.44 8.28
CA SER A 170 6.35 1.96 7.52
C SER A 170 7.04 0.85 6.73
N GLY A 171 8.12 1.21 6.03
CA GLY A 171 8.94 0.29 5.23
C GLY A 171 8.52 0.26 3.77
N THR A 172 9.24 -0.54 2.98
CA THR A 172 8.84 -0.87 1.60
C THR A 172 8.40 -2.33 1.53
N VAL A 173 7.11 -2.59 1.35
CA VAL A 173 6.54 -3.94 1.34
C VAL A 173 6.03 -4.24 -0.07
N THR A 174 6.62 -5.25 -0.71
CA THR A 174 6.11 -5.82 -1.96
C THR A 174 5.61 -7.22 -1.66
N ALA A 175 4.32 -7.51 -1.88
CA ALA A 175 3.76 -8.85 -1.73
C ALA A 175 3.15 -9.30 -3.05
N LYS A 176 3.68 -10.40 -3.59
CA LYS A 176 3.32 -10.93 -4.91
C LYS A 176 2.90 -12.38 -4.81
N VAL A 177 1.99 -12.75 -5.69
CA VAL A 177 1.60 -14.14 -5.88
C VAL A 177 2.04 -14.63 -7.25
N THR A 178 2.59 -15.83 -7.30
CA THR A 178 3.12 -16.45 -8.54
C THR A 178 2.32 -17.65 -9.00
N GLY A 179 1.50 -18.23 -8.13
CA GLY A 179 0.70 -19.40 -8.43
C GLY A 179 -0.64 -19.09 -9.11
N HIS A 180 -1.30 -20.17 -9.49
CA HIS A 180 -2.70 -20.17 -9.89
C HIS A 180 -3.50 -20.89 -8.80
N SER A 181 -4.51 -20.21 -8.24
CA SER A 181 -5.39 -20.74 -7.20
C SER A 181 -6.74 -21.12 -7.77
N ASP A 182 -7.25 -22.31 -7.45
CA ASP A 182 -8.64 -22.69 -7.76
C ASP A 182 -9.67 -21.96 -6.86
N ASN A 183 -9.18 -21.09 -5.97
CA ASN A 183 -9.97 -20.29 -5.03
C ASN A 183 -9.40 -18.86 -5.01
N MET A 184 -9.47 -18.15 -3.89
CA MET A 184 -8.94 -16.79 -3.78
C MET A 184 -7.41 -16.74 -3.95
N SER A 185 -6.93 -15.64 -4.53
CA SER A 185 -5.53 -15.27 -4.56
C SER A 185 -5.38 -13.79 -4.21
N PHE A 186 -4.43 -13.46 -3.34
CA PHE A 186 -4.20 -12.06 -2.99
C PHE A 186 -2.76 -11.73 -2.62
N GLY A 187 -2.31 -10.52 -2.98
CA GLY A 187 -1.00 -10.04 -2.57
C GLY A 187 -0.91 -9.93 -1.04
N ILE A 188 -1.83 -9.18 -0.45
CA ILE A 188 -1.98 -9.01 1.00
C ILE A 188 -3.45 -9.18 1.35
N GLY A 189 -3.78 -10.01 2.34
CA GLY A 189 -5.17 -10.14 2.73
C GLY A 189 -5.45 -10.83 4.06
N THR A 190 -6.73 -10.84 4.43
CA THR A 190 -7.21 -11.46 5.67
C THR A 190 -8.09 -12.69 5.38
N LEU A 191 -7.89 -13.80 6.09
CA LEU A 191 -8.53 -15.10 5.82
C LEU A 191 -9.75 -15.44 6.68
N GLU A 192 -9.90 -14.86 7.86
CA GLU A 192 -10.98 -15.21 8.82
C GLU A 192 -11.85 -13.98 9.10
N SER A 193 -11.33 -13.06 9.90
CA SER A 193 -11.84 -11.70 10.06
C SER A 193 -10.65 -10.80 10.33
N GLY A 194 -10.58 -9.67 9.64
CA GLY A 194 -9.48 -8.76 9.88
C GLY A 194 -9.60 -7.49 9.07
N ASN A 195 -9.02 -6.43 9.61
CA ASN A 195 -8.89 -5.18 8.91
C ASN A 195 -7.46 -5.01 8.39
N ILE A 196 -7.30 -4.25 7.32
CA ILE A 196 -5.99 -3.84 6.82
C ILE A 196 -5.84 -2.35 7.04
N TYR A 197 -4.86 -1.97 7.83
CA TYR A 197 -4.50 -0.58 8.11
C TYR A 197 -3.14 -0.28 7.47
N ILE A 198 -3.12 0.69 6.56
CA ILE A 198 -1.87 1.20 5.98
C ILE A 198 -1.67 2.63 6.47
N GLU A 199 -0.76 2.79 7.43
CA GLU A 199 -0.46 4.08 8.05
C GLU A 199 0.70 4.81 7.37
N GLY A 200 1.55 4.08 6.63
CA GLY A 200 2.70 4.67 5.96
C GLY A 200 3.54 3.65 5.18
N GLY A 201 4.67 4.13 4.66
CA GLY A 201 5.57 3.33 3.83
C GLY A 201 5.17 3.26 2.36
N LYS A 202 5.78 2.33 1.62
CA LYS A 202 5.46 2.02 0.22
C LYS A 202 4.99 0.57 0.14
N VAL A 203 3.72 0.37 -0.18
CA VAL A 203 3.09 -0.95 -0.27
C VAL A 203 2.77 -1.26 -1.72
N THR A 204 3.22 -2.41 -2.21
CA THR A 204 2.85 -2.95 -3.53
C THR A 204 2.32 -4.35 -3.34
N ALA A 205 1.04 -4.57 -3.63
CA ALA A 205 0.38 -5.86 -3.48
C ALA A 205 -0.18 -6.34 -4.81
N SER A 206 0.06 -7.59 -5.18
CA SER A 206 -0.38 -8.16 -6.45
C SER A 206 -0.95 -9.55 -6.25
N GLY A 207 -2.23 -9.71 -6.60
CA GLY A 207 -2.89 -11.01 -6.68
C GLY A 207 -2.35 -11.85 -7.84
N GLY A 208 -2.49 -13.17 -7.72
CA GLY A 208 -2.04 -14.15 -8.71
C GLY A 208 -3.15 -14.56 -9.65
N GLY A 209 -2.89 -15.60 -10.45
CA GLY A 209 -3.95 -16.20 -11.26
C GLY A 209 -4.99 -16.89 -10.35
N SER A 210 -6.26 -16.77 -10.70
CA SER A 210 -7.33 -17.43 -9.94
C SER A 210 -8.51 -17.84 -10.82
N SER A 211 -9.24 -18.88 -10.44
CA SER A 211 -10.55 -19.20 -11.03
C SER A 211 -11.73 -18.55 -10.30
N ALA A 212 -11.49 -17.93 -9.14
CA ALA A 212 -12.50 -17.34 -8.28
C ALA A 212 -12.32 -15.81 -8.13
N LEU A 213 -11.33 -15.39 -7.34
CA LEU A 213 -11.08 -14.01 -6.98
C LEU A 213 -9.58 -13.75 -6.92
N SER A 214 -9.15 -12.66 -7.53
CA SER A 214 -7.78 -12.20 -7.43
C SER A 214 -7.74 -10.75 -6.96
N ALA A 215 -6.96 -10.46 -5.93
CA ALA A 215 -6.88 -9.11 -5.36
C ALA A 215 -5.46 -8.66 -5.03
N GLY A 216 -5.15 -7.37 -5.22
CA GLY A 216 -3.95 -6.80 -4.62
C GLY A 216 -4.07 -6.81 -3.09
N LEU A 217 -5.08 -6.10 -2.58
CA LEU A 217 -5.46 -6.05 -1.18
C LEU A 217 -6.85 -6.68 -0.98
N PHE A 218 -6.97 -7.61 -0.03
CA PHE A 218 -8.23 -8.29 0.27
C PHE A 218 -8.55 -8.31 1.76
N SER A 219 -9.71 -7.80 2.16
CA SER A 219 -10.19 -7.90 3.55
C SER A 219 -11.55 -8.59 3.60
N MET A 220 -11.73 -9.43 4.60
CA MET A 220 -12.97 -10.12 4.89
C MET A 220 -13.41 -9.81 6.31
N GLY A 221 -14.71 -9.59 6.45
CA GLY A 221 -15.39 -9.48 7.72
C GLY A 221 -16.70 -10.23 7.74
N TYR A 222 -17.22 -10.43 8.94
CA TYR A 222 -18.53 -11.01 9.17
C TYR A 222 -19.10 -10.50 10.50
N GLU A 223 -20.40 -10.68 10.70
CA GLU A 223 -21.03 -10.43 11.98
C GLU A 223 -20.90 -11.65 12.89
N TYR A 224 -20.47 -11.43 14.14
CA TYR A 224 -20.35 -12.46 15.17
C TYR A 224 -20.97 -11.94 16.47
N ASN A 225 -21.93 -12.66 17.06
CA ASN A 225 -22.67 -12.19 18.25
C ASN A 225 -23.21 -10.74 18.14
N GLY A 226 -23.62 -10.30 16.95
CA GLY A 226 -24.11 -8.94 16.70
C GLY A 226 -23.03 -7.86 16.61
N GLN A 227 -21.75 -8.26 16.59
CA GLN A 227 -20.59 -7.38 16.38
C GLN A 227 -20.02 -7.57 14.97
N ALA A 228 -19.76 -6.46 14.27
CA ALA A 228 -19.03 -6.49 13.01
C ALA A 228 -17.54 -6.74 13.26
N LEU A 229 -17.00 -7.84 12.72
CA LEU A 229 -15.58 -8.19 12.80
C LEU A 229 -14.95 -8.07 11.41
N GLY A 230 -13.86 -7.31 11.30
CA GLY A 230 -13.09 -7.21 10.06
C GLY A 230 -13.82 -6.52 8.90
N GLY A 231 -13.35 -6.79 7.68
CA GLY A 231 -13.98 -6.29 6.45
C GLY A 231 -13.69 -4.81 6.17
N THR A 232 -12.65 -4.24 6.76
CA THR A 232 -12.21 -2.87 6.50
C THR A 232 -10.81 -2.82 5.92
N ILE A 233 -10.63 -1.97 4.90
CA ILE A 233 -9.30 -1.52 4.45
C ILE A 233 -9.25 0.00 4.62
N ARG A 234 -8.28 0.49 5.38
CA ARG A 234 -8.11 1.92 5.67
C ARG A 234 -6.68 2.36 5.40
N ILE A 235 -6.54 3.42 4.61
CA ILE A 235 -5.25 4.02 4.27
C ILE A 235 -5.19 5.43 4.86
N THR A 236 -4.23 5.69 5.73
CA THR A 236 -4.03 7.01 6.35
C THR A 236 -2.76 7.72 5.87
N GLY A 237 -1.84 6.98 5.22
CA GLY A 237 -0.60 7.54 4.70
C GLY A 237 0.13 6.61 3.74
N GLY A 238 1.31 7.04 3.28
CA GLY A 238 2.19 6.26 2.40
C GLY A 238 1.80 6.25 0.93
N GLU A 239 2.43 5.33 0.18
CA GLU A 239 2.14 5.06 -1.23
C GLU A 239 1.68 3.60 -1.36
N VAL A 240 0.49 3.37 -1.92
CA VAL A 240 -0.09 2.02 -2.07
C VAL A 240 -0.33 1.77 -3.54
N THR A 241 0.12 0.62 -4.04
CA THR A 241 -0.25 0.09 -5.35
C THR A 241 -0.80 -1.30 -5.17
N ALA A 242 -2.03 -1.53 -5.62
CA ALA A 242 -2.70 -2.80 -5.48
C ALA A 242 -3.28 -3.24 -6.82
N VAL A 243 -2.98 -4.46 -7.23
CA VAL A 243 -3.33 -4.97 -8.56
C VAL A 243 -3.91 -6.37 -8.45
N GLY A 244 -5.09 -6.56 -9.04
CA GLY A 244 -5.68 -7.88 -9.21
C GLY A 244 -4.96 -8.67 -10.30
N GLY A 245 -4.86 -9.99 -10.13
CA GLY A 245 -4.27 -10.89 -11.11
C GLY A 245 -5.28 -11.36 -12.16
N GLU A 246 -4.86 -12.33 -12.96
CA GLU A 246 -5.69 -12.90 -14.04
C GLU A 246 -6.81 -13.78 -13.47
N ILE A 247 -8.01 -13.67 -14.06
CA ILE A 247 -9.12 -14.59 -13.80
C ILE A 247 -9.30 -15.53 -14.99
N THR A 248 -9.15 -16.82 -14.76
CA THR A 248 -9.49 -17.84 -15.77
C THR A 248 -10.84 -18.44 -15.41
N GLU A 249 -11.87 -18.14 -16.20
CA GLU A 249 -13.17 -18.81 -16.05
C GLU A 249 -13.03 -20.32 -16.30
N THR A 250 -12.91 -21.11 -15.25
CA THR A 250 -13.23 -22.53 -15.34
C THR A 250 -14.73 -22.67 -15.15
N GLY A 251 -15.42 -23.25 -16.14
CA GLY A 251 -16.86 -23.53 -16.12
C GLY A 251 -17.30 -24.58 -15.08
N GLY A 252 -16.83 -24.45 -13.84
CA GLY A 252 -17.21 -25.20 -12.65
C GLY A 252 -18.26 -24.44 -11.83
N GLU A 253 -18.93 -25.18 -10.94
CA GLU A 253 -20.14 -24.80 -10.20
C GLU A 253 -20.13 -23.38 -9.61
N GLU A 254 -21.30 -22.72 -9.58
CA GLU A 254 -21.55 -21.43 -8.92
C GLU A 254 -20.61 -21.25 -7.71
N SER A 255 -19.61 -20.38 -7.84
CA SER A 255 -18.96 -19.81 -6.67
C SER A 255 -20.08 -19.28 -5.78
N GLY A 256 -19.93 -19.39 -4.46
CA GLY A 256 -20.91 -18.82 -3.53
C GLY A 256 -21.14 -17.31 -3.76
N PRO A 257 -21.74 -16.59 -2.80
CA PRO A 257 -22.06 -15.16 -2.94
C PRO A 257 -20.83 -14.24 -3.13
N ILE A 258 -19.61 -14.78 -3.20
CA ILE A 258 -18.38 -14.03 -3.46
C ILE A 258 -18.34 -13.66 -4.94
N SER A 259 -18.30 -12.35 -5.22
CA SER A 259 -18.27 -11.85 -6.59
C SER A 259 -16.93 -12.23 -7.25
N LEU A 260 -17.01 -13.05 -8.28
CA LEU A 260 -15.87 -13.44 -9.11
C LEU A 260 -15.23 -12.20 -9.74
N GLY A 261 -13.89 -12.16 -9.78
CA GLY A 261 -13.22 -11.08 -10.50
C GLY A 261 -11.82 -10.75 -10.01
N SER A 262 -11.24 -9.78 -10.71
CA SER A 262 -9.93 -9.22 -10.45
C SER A 262 -10.07 -7.81 -9.88
N PHE A 263 -9.40 -7.55 -8.75
CA PHE A 263 -9.58 -6.31 -7.99
C PHE A 263 -8.22 -5.76 -7.53
N GLY A 264 -8.01 -4.45 -7.63
CA GLY A 264 -6.87 -3.81 -7.00
C GLY A 264 -7.03 -3.91 -5.49
N ILE A 265 -8.19 -3.50 -5.00
CA ILE A 265 -8.59 -3.54 -3.60
C ILE A 265 -10.01 -4.11 -3.48
N ARG A 266 -10.22 -5.04 -2.56
CA ARG A 266 -11.54 -5.63 -2.31
C ARG A 266 -11.74 -5.86 -0.81
N ALA A 267 -12.80 -5.27 -0.26
CA ALA A 267 -13.29 -5.59 1.06
C ALA A 267 -14.67 -6.23 0.94
N ILE A 268 -14.93 -7.31 1.70
CA ILE A 268 -16.23 -7.98 1.75
C ILE A 268 -16.70 -8.13 3.19
N PHE A 269 -18.01 -8.16 3.36
CA PHE A 269 -18.66 -8.35 4.65
C PHE A 269 -19.79 -9.38 4.52
N GLY A 270 -19.66 -10.50 5.21
CA GLY A 270 -20.68 -11.55 5.26
C GLY A 270 -21.75 -11.23 6.31
N ASN A 271 -23.00 -11.08 5.89
CA ASN A 271 -24.09 -10.88 6.85
C ASN A 271 -24.63 -12.23 7.32
N THR A 272 -24.80 -12.37 8.62
CA THR A 272 -25.26 -13.60 9.25
C THR A 272 -26.74 -13.57 9.57
N ASP A 273 -27.39 -14.74 9.56
CA ASP A 273 -28.70 -14.88 10.20
C ASP A 273 -28.57 -15.16 11.70
N ASN A 274 -29.70 -15.38 12.37
CA ASN A 274 -29.76 -15.65 13.81
C ASN A 274 -29.03 -16.95 14.24
N ASN A 275 -28.59 -17.79 13.30
CA ASN A 275 -27.79 -18.99 13.56
C ASN A 275 -26.30 -18.78 13.23
N GLU A 276 -25.87 -17.53 12.98
CA GLU A 276 -24.51 -17.17 12.58
C GLU A 276 -24.07 -17.75 11.23
N ASP A 277 -25.02 -18.24 10.43
CA ASP A 277 -24.74 -18.69 9.06
C ASP A 277 -24.64 -17.46 8.14
N ILE A 278 -23.54 -17.34 7.38
CA ILE A 278 -23.43 -16.30 6.34
C ILE A 278 -24.52 -16.53 5.28
N THR A 279 -25.41 -15.54 5.13
CA THR A 279 -26.57 -15.63 4.24
C THR A 279 -26.40 -14.85 2.94
N ASP A 280 -25.68 -13.74 2.98
CA ASP A 280 -25.26 -12.97 1.81
C ASP A 280 -23.90 -12.30 2.07
N ILE A 281 -23.33 -11.73 1.00
CA ILE A 281 -22.08 -10.98 1.05
C ILE A 281 -22.34 -9.59 0.49
N SER A 282 -21.93 -8.59 1.25
CA SER A 282 -21.93 -7.18 0.87
C SER A 282 -20.50 -6.66 0.74
N ASN A 283 -20.35 -5.42 0.25
CA ASN A 283 -19.05 -4.78 0.29
C ASN A 283 -18.68 -4.47 1.75
N GLY A 284 -17.44 -4.80 2.10
CA GLY A 284 -16.79 -4.23 3.28
C GLY A 284 -16.43 -2.77 3.05
N THR A 285 -15.86 -2.13 4.05
CA THR A 285 -15.52 -0.69 3.99
C THR A 285 -14.11 -0.49 3.42
N ILE A 286 -14.00 0.37 2.42
CA ILE A 286 -12.71 0.87 1.95
C ILE A 286 -12.69 2.38 2.14
N SER A 287 -11.74 2.87 2.94
CA SER A 287 -11.67 4.28 3.30
C SER A 287 -10.26 4.84 3.22
N VAL A 288 -10.19 6.15 3.05
CA VAL A 288 -8.96 6.92 3.26
C VAL A 288 -9.17 7.98 4.33
N SER A 289 -8.16 8.16 5.16
CA SER A 289 -8.18 9.15 6.23
C SER A 289 -6.81 9.81 6.33
N PRO A 290 -6.52 10.79 5.45
CA PRO A 290 -5.25 11.51 5.49
C PRO A 290 -4.98 12.07 6.89
N VAL A 291 -3.73 11.94 7.35
CA VAL A 291 -3.29 12.58 8.60
C VAL A 291 -3.43 14.10 8.50
N GLU A 292 -3.58 14.77 9.65
CA GLU A 292 -3.76 16.22 9.68
C GLU A 292 -2.62 16.95 8.95
N GLY A 293 -2.97 17.81 7.98
CA GLY A 293 -2.00 18.53 7.17
C GLY A 293 -1.47 17.77 5.96
N GLU A 294 -1.93 16.53 5.73
CA GLU A 294 -1.68 15.76 4.52
C GLU A 294 -2.96 15.58 3.68
N ALA A 295 -2.76 15.16 2.43
CA ALA A 295 -3.81 14.74 1.52
C ALA A 295 -3.39 13.44 0.83
N ILE A 296 -4.38 12.67 0.35
CA ILE A 296 -4.16 11.42 -0.38
C ILE A 296 -4.76 11.55 -1.79
N GLU A 297 -3.91 11.48 -2.81
CA GLU A 297 -4.36 11.31 -4.20
C GLU A 297 -4.61 9.83 -4.49
N ILE A 298 -5.63 9.53 -5.29
CA ILE A 298 -6.06 8.16 -5.60
C ILE A 298 -6.43 8.07 -7.08
N GLN A 299 -5.88 7.06 -7.74
CA GLN A 299 -6.22 6.66 -9.10
C GLN A 299 -6.66 5.21 -9.12
N ALA A 300 -7.68 4.89 -9.90
CA ALA A 300 -8.13 3.52 -10.08
C ALA A 300 -8.59 3.28 -11.53
N GLY A 301 -8.51 2.03 -11.98
CA GLY A 301 -8.80 1.68 -13.37
C GLY A 301 -8.57 0.21 -13.70
N ALA A 302 -8.42 -0.08 -14.98
CA ALA A 302 -8.07 -1.43 -15.46
C ALA A 302 -6.58 -1.73 -15.24
N ASP A 303 -5.72 -0.73 -15.39
CA ASP A 303 -4.27 -0.83 -15.28
C ASP A 303 -3.66 0.54 -14.94
N ALA A 304 -2.34 0.58 -14.72
CA ALA A 304 -1.62 1.79 -14.35
C ALA A 304 -1.60 2.88 -15.45
N ASP A 305 -1.68 2.49 -16.73
CA ASP A 305 -1.59 3.42 -17.86
C ASP A 305 -2.93 4.13 -18.13
N THR A 306 -4.04 3.48 -17.78
CA THR A 306 -5.40 3.95 -18.00
C THR A 306 -6.12 4.40 -16.73
N ALA A 307 -5.53 4.18 -15.55
CA ALA A 307 -6.08 4.62 -14.28
C ALA A 307 -6.34 6.13 -14.28
N ALA A 308 -7.49 6.51 -13.70
CA ALA A 308 -7.90 7.90 -13.59
C ALA A 308 -8.17 8.25 -12.12
N ALA A 309 -8.06 9.53 -11.80
CA ALA A 309 -8.41 10.02 -10.47
C ALA A 309 -9.88 9.68 -10.14
N ILE A 310 -10.13 9.13 -8.95
CA ILE A 310 -11.50 8.84 -8.52
C ILE A 310 -12.22 10.12 -8.07
N PRO A 311 -13.57 10.15 -8.07
CA PRO A 311 -14.32 11.29 -7.56
C PRO A 311 -13.91 11.65 -6.12
N GLY A 312 -13.68 12.94 -5.87
CA GLY A 312 -13.25 13.45 -4.56
C GLY A 312 -11.73 13.49 -4.36
N SER A 313 -10.93 12.84 -5.20
CA SER A 313 -9.48 12.90 -5.09
C SER A 313 -8.90 14.24 -5.56
N PRO A 314 -7.89 14.81 -4.87
CA PRO A 314 -7.28 14.33 -3.63
C PRO A 314 -8.18 14.56 -2.42
N PHE A 315 -8.15 13.62 -1.47
CA PHE A 315 -8.88 13.72 -0.21
C PHE A 315 -8.00 14.44 0.82
N ASP A 316 -8.55 15.42 1.52
CA ASP A 316 -7.95 16.07 2.67
C ASP A 316 -8.71 15.70 3.94
N SER A 317 -8.04 15.70 5.10
CA SER A 317 -8.61 15.60 6.46
C SER A 317 -9.85 14.71 6.71
N GLY A 318 -9.75 13.81 7.69
CA GLY A 318 -10.89 12.99 8.13
C GLY A 318 -11.20 11.84 7.19
N ASP A 319 -12.30 11.15 7.47
CA ASP A 319 -12.60 9.83 6.88
C ASP A 319 -13.43 9.97 5.61
N HIS A 320 -12.94 9.39 4.53
CA HIS A 320 -13.62 9.35 3.24
C HIS A 320 -13.86 7.91 2.83
N ASP A 321 -15.13 7.54 2.69
CA ASP A 321 -15.53 6.27 2.09
C ASP A 321 -15.34 6.34 0.57
N ILE A 322 -14.56 5.40 0.04
CA ILE A 322 -14.27 5.28 -1.39
C ILE A 322 -14.71 3.93 -1.96
N THR A 323 -15.44 3.12 -1.18
CA THR A 323 -15.78 1.72 -1.48
C THR A 323 -16.33 1.54 -2.89
N ASP A 324 -17.36 2.31 -3.25
CA ASP A 324 -18.01 2.19 -4.56
C ASP A 324 -17.14 2.66 -5.73
N ALA A 325 -16.16 3.52 -5.47
CA ALA A 325 -15.29 4.07 -6.51
C ALA A 325 -14.17 3.11 -6.94
N VAL A 326 -13.84 2.12 -6.10
CA VAL A 326 -12.67 1.26 -6.27
C VAL A 326 -12.95 -0.24 -6.26
N SER A 327 -14.07 -0.70 -5.69
CA SER A 327 -14.35 -2.14 -5.47
C SER A 327 -14.52 -2.97 -6.75
N ASP A 328 -14.68 -2.34 -7.91
CA ASP A 328 -14.80 -2.97 -9.23
C ASP A 328 -13.57 -2.71 -10.13
N LYS A 329 -12.51 -2.08 -9.60
CA LYS A 329 -11.32 -1.71 -10.36
C LYS A 329 -10.22 -2.73 -10.15
N VAL A 330 -9.51 -3.09 -11.21
CA VAL A 330 -8.39 -4.06 -11.20
C VAL A 330 -7.10 -3.42 -10.66
N TYR A 331 -6.94 -2.12 -10.88
CA TYR A 331 -5.80 -1.34 -10.42
C TYR A 331 -6.25 -0.25 -9.45
N PHE A 332 -5.51 -0.13 -8.35
CA PHE A 332 -5.63 0.93 -7.36
C PHE A 332 -4.23 1.49 -7.06
N HIS A 333 -4.12 2.82 -7.07
CA HIS A 333 -2.94 3.53 -6.61
C HIS A 333 -3.35 4.69 -5.71
N SER A 334 -2.71 4.80 -4.55
CA SER A 334 -2.84 5.98 -3.70
C SER A 334 -1.47 6.51 -3.28
N LYS A 335 -1.41 7.81 -3.03
CA LYS A 335 -0.19 8.47 -2.57
C LYS A 335 -0.52 9.62 -1.63
N ALA A 336 -0.01 9.52 -0.42
CA ALA A 336 -0.03 10.61 0.54
C ALA A 336 1.01 11.68 0.16
N PHE A 337 0.64 12.94 0.35
CA PHE A 337 1.55 14.07 0.19
C PHE A 337 1.12 15.19 1.13
N THR A 338 2.08 16.02 1.54
CA THR A 338 1.76 17.29 2.21
C THR A 338 1.36 18.31 1.16
N PRO A 339 0.09 18.79 1.13
CA PRO A 339 -0.28 19.91 0.28
C PRO A 339 0.62 21.09 0.63
N VAL A 340 1.09 21.82 -0.39
CA VAL A 340 1.74 23.10 -0.13
C VAL A 340 0.67 24.00 0.46
N LYS A 341 0.74 24.23 1.77
CA LYS A 341 -0.16 25.15 2.49
C LYS A 341 -0.10 26.48 1.75
N GLU A 342 -1.17 26.84 1.05
CA GLU A 342 -1.41 28.24 0.73
C GLU A 342 -1.60 28.91 2.08
N GLU A 343 -0.54 29.56 2.56
CA GLU A 343 -0.58 30.32 3.79
C GLU A 343 -1.76 31.29 3.67
N PRO A 344 -2.75 31.25 4.58
CA PRO A 344 -3.76 32.29 4.62
C PRO A 344 -2.99 33.60 4.68
N GLN A 345 -3.12 34.44 3.65
CA GLN A 345 -2.60 35.79 3.75
C GLN A 345 -3.16 36.36 5.05
N VAL A 346 -2.31 36.53 6.06
CA VAL A 346 -2.67 37.23 7.29
C VAL A 346 -3.31 38.53 6.83
N PRO A 347 -4.60 38.79 7.13
CA PRO A 347 -5.18 40.09 6.82
C PRO A 347 -4.30 41.09 7.56
N ALA A 348 -3.56 41.92 6.81
CA ALA A 348 -2.74 42.95 7.42
C ALA A 348 -3.63 43.73 8.40
N GLU A 349 -3.16 43.79 9.65
CA GLU A 349 -3.76 44.54 10.75
C GLU A 349 -4.13 45.94 10.26
N LYS A 350 -5.42 46.25 10.38
CA LYS A 350 -6.01 47.53 9.95
C LYS A 350 -5.30 48.67 10.69
N PRO A 351 -4.62 49.63 10.05
CA PRO A 351 -4.49 50.95 10.66
C PRO A 351 -5.91 51.50 10.70
N SER A 352 -6.45 51.61 11.91
CA SER A 352 -7.87 51.78 12.20
C SER A 352 -8.52 52.97 11.46
N PRO A 353 -9.62 52.80 10.70
CA PRO A 353 -10.22 51.57 10.19
C PRO A 353 -10.10 51.51 8.65
N GLU A 354 -8.89 51.41 8.12
CA GLU A 354 -8.54 51.59 6.70
C GLU A 354 -8.73 50.35 5.82
N ALA A 355 -9.22 50.58 4.60
CA ALA A 355 -9.35 49.66 3.46
C ALA A 355 -9.15 50.50 2.17
N PRO A 356 -8.72 49.95 1.00
CA PRO A 356 -8.55 48.54 0.61
C PRO A 356 -7.11 48.13 0.20
N SER A 357 -6.86 46.81 0.25
CA SER A 357 -5.60 46.11 0.02
C SER A 357 -5.12 46.06 -1.44
N THR A 358 -3.80 46.11 -1.60
CA THR A 358 -3.05 46.04 -2.86
C THR A 358 -2.81 44.59 -3.36
N PRO A 359 -2.59 44.37 -4.68
CA PRO A 359 -2.60 43.03 -5.32
C PRO A 359 -1.37 42.15 -5.04
N GLN A 360 -1.57 40.83 -4.93
CA GLN A 360 -0.53 39.79 -4.86
C GLN A 360 0.33 39.75 -6.15
N PRO A 361 1.67 39.54 -6.08
CA PRO A 361 2.52 39.48 -7.27
C PRO A 361 2.25 38.22 -8.11
N ALA A 362 2.04 38.39 -9.41
CA ALA A 362 1.90 37.28 -10.36
C ALA A 362 3.20 36.43 -10.43
N THR A 363 3.07 35.11 -10.63
CA THR A 363 4.18 34.16 -10.86
C THR A 363 4.01 33.42 -12.20
N LEU A 364 5.12 32.87 -12.74
CA LEU A 364 5.11 32.11 -13.99
C LEU A 364 4.93 30.60 -13.74
N THR A 365 4.21 29.93 -14.63
CA THR A 365 4.05 28.46 -14.61
C THR A 365 5.24 27.81 -15.32
N THR A 366 6.03 27.00 -14.61
CA THR A 366 7.20 26.30 -15.18
C THR A 366 6.83 25.48 -16.42
N GLY A 367 7.63 25.59 -17.48
CA GLY A 367 7.40 24.92 -18.77
C GLY A 367 6.47 25.70 -19.73
N ALA A 368 5.64 26.60 -19.22
CA ALA A 368 4.74 27.41 -20.04
C ALA A 368 5.53 28.39 -20.95
N THR A 369 4.91 28.75 -22.07
CA THR A 369 5.52 29.60 -23.09
C THR A 369 4.84 30.97 -23.12
N TYR A 370 5.62 32.04 -23.04
CA TYR A 370 5.16 33.43 -23.01
C TYR A 370 5.80 34.25 -24.14
N THR A 371 5.16 35.34 -24.56
CA THR A 371 5.70 36.23 -25.60
C THR A 371 5.88 37.65 -25.08
N ALA A 372 7.01 38.27 -25.39
CA ALA A 372 7.29 39.67 -25.06
C ALA A 372 8.31 40.25 -26.05
N GLY A 373 8.06 41.47 -26.52
CA GLY A 373 8.96 42.16 -27.46
C GLY A 373 9.14 41.45 -28.82
N GLY A 374 8.23 40.55 -29.19
CA GLY A 374 8.31 39.72 -30.40
C GLY A 374 9.20 38.47 -30.25
N ASN A 375 9.79 38.25 -29.08
CA ASN A 375 10.45 37.00 -28.71
C ASN A 375 9.47 36.10 -27.94
N THR A 376 9.80 34.83 -27.89
CA THR A 376 9.08 33.80 -27.14
C THR A 376 10.01 33.20 -26.10
N TYR A 377 9.50 33.01 -24.89
CA TYR A 377 10.24 32.55 -23.72
C TYR A 377 9.54 31.33 -23.12
N ARG A 378 10.30 30.35 -22.62
CA ARG A 378 9.80 29.24 -21.80
C ARG A 378 10.16 29.51 -20.35
N ALA A 379 9.19 29.43 -19.44
CA ALA A 379 9.49 29.53 -18.01
C ALA A 379 10.32 28.33 -17.55
N ALA A 380 11.46 28.60 -16.92
CA ALA A 380 12.29 27.59 -16.27
C ALA A 380 11.96 27.48 -14.77
N SER A 381 11.45 28.56 -14.18
CA SER A 381 10.91 28.60 -12.81
C SER A 381 9.88 29.74 -12.69
N ALA A 382 9.35 29.96 -11.49
CA ALA A 382 8.39 31.02 -11.19
C ALA A 382 8.83 32.45 -11.60
N ASN A 383 10.14 32.71 -11.71
CA ASN A 383 10.71 34.02 -12.01
C ASN A 383 11.91 33.96 -12.99
N THR A 384 12.14 32.83 -13.66
CA THR A 384 13.21 32.71 -14.67
C THR A 384 12.69 32.13 -15.97
N VAL A 385 13.28 32.57 -17.08
CA VAL A 385 12.87 32.18 -18.42
C VAL A 385 14.04 31.91 -19.35
N VAL A 386 13.80 31.05 -20.34
CA VAL A 386 14.73 30.71 -21.43
C VAL A 386 14.16 31.22 -22.75
N VAL A 387 14.98 31.88 -23.57
CA VAL A 387 14.54 32.36 -24.89
C VAL A 387 14.33 31.18 -25.84
N LYS A 388 13.09 30.94 -26.26
CA LYS A 388 12.69 29.84 -27.15
C LYS A 388 12.78 30.22 -28.63
N THR A 389 12.33 31.42 -28.99
CA THR A 389 12.47 31.96 -30.36
C THR A 389 12.57 33.48 -30.34
N VAL A 390 13.39 34.06 -31.23
CA VAL A 390 13.50 35.53 -31.34
C VAL A 390 12.68 36.10 -32.49
N ALA A 391 12.38 37.40 -32.40
CA ALA A 391 11.70 38.15 -33.45
C ALA A 391 12.46 38.10 -34.79
N ASN A 392 11.73 37.93 -35.90
CA ASN A 392 12.30 37.93 -37.25
C ASN A 392 12.58 39.37 -37.75
N LYS A 393 13.60 40.03 -37.18
CA LYS A 393 14.01 41.41 -37.46
C LYS A 393 15.52 41.51 -37.73
N LYS A 394 15.97 42.62 -38.33
CA LYS A 394 17.40 42.89 -38.58
C LYS A 394 18.24 42.98 -37.31
N THR A 395 17.70 43.61 -36.28
CA THR A 395 18.35 43.71 -34.97
C THR A 395 17.45 43.08 -33.90
N VAL A 396 17.99 42.18 -33.09
CA VAL A 396 17.31 41.56 -31.95
C VAL A 396 18.04 41.93 -30.66
N LYS A 397 17.29 42.38 -29.65
CA LYS A 397 17.79 42.62 -28.30
C LYS A 397 17.20 41.58 -27.36
N ILE A 398 18.06 40.91 -26.60
CA ILE A 398 17.68 39.98 -25.53
C ILE A 398 18.09 40.63 -24.20
N PRO A 399 17.14 41.04 -23.36
CA PRO A 399 17.45 41.67 -22.08
C PRO A 399 17.73 40.62 -20.99
N SER A 400 18.44 41.01 -19.95
CA SER A 400 18.74 40.17 -18.77
C SER A 400 17.50 39.92 -17.91
N THR A 401 16.48 40.77 -18.03
CA THR A 401 15.15 40.57 -17.45
C THR A 401 14.06 40.96 -18.44
N VAL A 402 12.96 40.21 -18.46
CA VAL A 402 11.78 40.48 -19.28
C VAL A 402 10.51 40.37 -18.43
N THR A 403 9.54 41.26 -18.65
CA THR A 403 8.23 41.13 -18.03
C THR A 403 7.31 40.31 -18.94
N VAL A 404 6.85 39.17 -18.46
CA VAL A 404 5.90 38.28 -19.15
C VAL A 404 4.77 37.92 -18.19
N ASN A 405 3.52 37.95 -18.65
CA ASN A 405 2.34 37.70 -17.83
C ASN A 405 2.30 38.51 -16.50
N GLY A 406 2.75 39.76 -16.54
CA GLY A 406 2.84 40.62 -15.34
C GLY A 406 4.04 40.34 -14.42
N VAL A 407 4.85 39.31 -14.69
CA VAL A 407 5.99 38.89 -13.87
C VAL A 407 7.31 39.35 -14.47
N LYS A 408 8.14 40.07 -13.72
CA LYS A 408 9.51 40.41 -14.12
C LYS A 408 10.42 39.20 -13.93
N ALA A 409 10.74 38.49 -15.01
CA ALA A 409 11.54 37.28 -14.98
C ALA A 409 12.97 37.51 -15.49
N LYS A 410 13.95 36.82 -14.89
CA LYS A 410 15.34 36.81 -15.35
C LYS A 410 15.50 35.89 -16.55
N VAL A 411 16.14 36.37 -17.61
CA VAL A 411 16.48 35.54 -18.78
C VAL A 411 17.78 34.81 -18.47
N THR A 412 17.71 33.49 -18.32
CA THR A 412 18.85 32.68 -17.83
C THR A 412 19.54 31.88 -18.94
N ALA A 413 18.86 31.63 -20.05
CA ALA A 413 19.44 30.94 -21.20
C ALA A 413 18.76 31.31 -22.53
N ILE A 414 19.40 30.94 -23.63
CA ILE A 414 18.88 31.04 -24.99
C ILE A 414 18.91 29.64 -25.61
N ASP A 415 17.77 29.13 -26.06
CA ASP A 415 17.70 27.81 -26.68
C ASP A 415 18.54 27.75 -27.96
N LYS A 416 19.17 26.59 -28.22
CA LYS A 416 20.01 26.33 -29.41
C LYS A 416 19.33 26.68 -30.75
N ASN A 417 18.00 26.65 -30.79
CA ASN A 417 17.21 26.91 -32.00
C ASN A 417 16.53 28.28 -32.01
N ALA A 418 16.80 29.16 -31.03
CA ALA A 418 16.05 30.41 -30.84
C ALA A 418 16.11 31.36 -32.06
N PHE A 419 17.23 31.35 -32.80
CA PHE A 419 17.45 32.22 -33.96
C PHE A 419 17.06 31.62 -35.30
N LYS A 420 16.62 30.35 -35.34
CA LYS A 420 16.39 29.61 -36.59
C LYS A 420 15.41 30.33 -37.53
N LYS A 421 14.37 30.96 -36.99
CA LYS A 421 13.35 31.70 -37.75
C LYS A 421 13.79 33.11 -38.20
N ALA A 422 14.79 33.71 -37.55
CA ALA A 422 15.26 35.06 -37.85
C ALA A 422 16.47 35.09 -38.83
N LYS A 423 17.07 33.92 -39.12
CA LYS A 423 18.33 33.77 -39.88
C LYS A 423 18.41 34.54 -41.20
N LYS A 424 17.28 34.71 -41.92
CA LYS A 424 17.25 35.41 -43.22
C LYS A 424 17.33 36.94 -43.10
N LYS A 425 16.90 37.51 -41.97
CA LYS A 425 16.82 38.97 -41.77
C LYS A 425 17.81 39.49 -40.74
N LEU A 426 18.25 38.66 -39.79
CA LEU A 426 19.06 39.04 -38.64
C LEU A 426 20.49 39.40 -39.02
N THR A 427 20.91 40.62 -38.69
CA THR A 427 22.26 41.16 -38.93
C THR A 427 22.95 41.58 -37.64
N LYS A 428 22.22 41.77 -36.53
CA LYS A 428 22.79 42.17 -35.22
C LYS A 428 22.02 41.58 -34.05
N VAL A 429 22.73 41.04 -33.06
CA VAL A 429 22.17 40.58 -31.77
C VAL A 429 22.84 41.35 -30.64
N VAL A 430 22.04 41.88 -29.71
CA VAL A 430 22.51 42.53 -28.48
C VAL A 430 21.97 41.73 -27.30
N ILE A 431 22.86 41.17 -26.49
CA ILE A 431 22.54 40.46 -25.25
C ILE A 431 22.99 41.35 -24.10
N GLY A 432 22.13 41.60 -23.12
CA GLY A 432 22.45 42.37 -21.92
C GLY A 432 21.62 41.92 -20.76
#